data_AF-A0A5K0YBQ9-F1
#
_entry.id   AF-A0A5K0YBQ9-F1
#
_cell.length_a   1.000
_cell.length_b   1.000
_cell.length_c   1.000
_cell.angle_alpha   90.00
_cell.angle_beta   90.00
_cell.angle_gamma   90.00
#
_symmetry.space_group_name_H-M   'P 1'
#
loop_
_entity.id
_entity.type
_entity.pdbx_description
1 polymer ?
#
loop_
_entity_poly.entity_id
_entity_poly.type
_entity_poly.pdbx_seq_one_letter_code
_entity_poly.pdbx_strand_id
1 'polypeptide(L)' 'VDDKLYIYLEYVSGGSIHKLLQEYGEFSEPVIRSYTQQILSGLAYLHGKATVH' A
#
# COMPACT_ATOMS: atom_id res chain seq x y z
N VAL A 1 -19.55 -9.88 -24.09
CA VAL A 1 -19.01 -8.79 -23.24
C VAL A 1 -19.57 -8.88 -21.81
N ASP A 2 -20.50 -9.80 -21.56
CA ASP A 2 -21.31 -9.89 -20.34
C ASP A 2 -20.69 -10.59 -19.12
N ASP A 3 -19.46 -11.12 -19.19
CA ASP A 3 -18.80 -11.80 -18.06
C ASP A 3 -17.56 -11.05 -17.55
N LYS A 4 -17.69 -9.78 -17.16
CA LYS A 4 -16.59 -9.02 -16.54
C LYS A 4 -17.05 -8.24 -15.32
N LEU A 5 -16.30 -8.39 -14.22
CA LEU A 5 -16.40 -7.51 -13.05
C LEU A 5 -15.41 -6.34 -13.22
N TYR A 6 -15.92 -5.12 -13.14
CA TYR A 6 -15.12 -3.91 -13.10
C TYR A 6 -15.17 -3.34 -11.69
N ILE A 7 -14.00 -3.16 -11.08
CA ILE A 7 -13.85 -2.52 -9.77
C ILE A 7 -13.14 -1.19 -9.98
N TYR A 8 -13.84 -0.10 -9.68
CA TYR A 8 -13.28 1.24 -9.73
C TYR A 8 -12.80 1.62 -8.35
N LEU A 9 -11.55 2.09 -8.27
CA LEU A 9 -10.90 2.52 -7.03
C LEU A 9 -10.34 3.93 -7.22
N GLU A 10 -10.02 4.59 -6.11
CA GLU A 10 -9.34 5.87 -6.13
C GLU A 10 -7.98 5.76 -6.83
N TYR A 11 -7.66 6.74 -7.66
CA TYR A 11 -6.36 6.81 -8.32
C TYR A 11 -5.32 7.43 -7.39
N VAL A 12 -4.20 6.75 -7.21
CA VAL A 12 -3.04 7.23 -6.45
C VAL A 12 -1.84 7.37 -7.39
N SER A 13 -1.41 8.60 -7.65
CA SER A 13 -0.38 8.93 -8.65
C SER A 13 1.06 8.65 -8.20
N GLY A 14 1.31 8.41 -6.91
CA GLY A 14 2.65 8.31 -6.32
C GLY A 14 3.45 7.05 -6.68
N GLY A 15 2.85 6.08 -7.36
CA GLY A 15 3.49 4.80 -7.66
C GLY A 15 3.62 3.89 -6.43
N SER A 16 4.18 2.68 -6.61
CA SER A 16 4.38 1.74 -5.52
C SER A 16 5.68 2.01 -4.76
N ILE A 17 5.75 1.59 -3.49
CA ILE A 17 6.99 1.64 -2.69
C ILE A 17 8.13 0.90 -3.41
N HIS A 18 7.82 -0.21 -4.09
CA HIS A 18 8.80 -0.95 -4.90
C HIS A 18 9.36 -0.10 -6.05
N LYS A 19 8.50 0.61 -6.79
CA LYS A 19 8.93 1.52 -7.86
C LYS A 19 9.85 2.61 -7.31
N LEU A 20 9.46 3.22 -6.19
CA LEU A 20 10.27 4.27 -5.55
C LEU A 20 11.63 3.75 -5.09
N LEU A 21 11.70 2.52 -4.56
CA LEU A 21 12.97 1.89 -4.15
C LEU A 21 13.90 1.65 -5.36
N GLN A 22 13.35 1.27 -6.51
CA GLN A 22 14.11 1.07 -7.74
C GLN A 22 14.64 2.39 -8.32
N GLU A 23 13.83 3.46 -8.26
CA GLU A 23 14.18 4.76 -8.84
C GLU A 23 15.13 5.58 -7.95
N TYR A 24 14.96 5.52 -6.63
CA TYR A 24 15.66 6.40 -5.69
C TYR A 24 16.65 5.68 -4.77
N GLY A 25 16.69 4.34 -4.79
CA GLY A 25 17.53 3.55 -3.90
C GLY A 25 16.93 3.41 -2.50
N GLU A 26 17.79 3.05 -1.54
CA GLU A 26 17.38 2.80 -0.16
C GLU A 26 16.72 4.02 0.50
N PHE A 27 15.71 3.78 1.32
CA PHE A 27 15.05 4.84 2.06
C PHE A 27 15.82 5.19 3.33
N SER A 28 15.86 6.47 3.66
CA SER A 28 16.33 6.91 4.97
C SER A 28 15.43 6.39 6.08
N GLU A 29 16.00 6.25 7.29
CA GLU A 29 15.28 5.74 8.45
C GLU A 29 13.93 6.45 8.71
N PRO A 30 13.82 7.80 8.62
CA PRO A 30 12.54 8.47 8.81
C PRO A 30 11.47 8.07 7.78
N VAL A 31 11.87 7.85 6.53
CA VAL A 31 10.95 7.49 5.43
C VAL A 31 10.42 6.08 5.64
N ILE A 32 11.30 5.10 5.87
CA ILE A 32 10.86 3.71 6.08
C ILE A 32 10.02 3.58 7.34
N ARG A 33 10.37 4.31 8.42
CA ARG A 33 9.56 4.36 9.65
C ARG A 33 8.12 4.82 9.38
N SER A 34 7.95 5.87 8.56
CA SER A 34 6.63 6.39 8.18
C SER A 34 5.82 5.35 7.38
N TYR A 35 6.42 4.71 6.38
CA TYR A 35 5.74 3.66 5.61
C TYR A 35 5.35 2.47 6.49
N THR A 36 6.26 2.01 7.35
CA THR A 36 5.97 0.91 8.27
C THR A 36 4.81 1.27 9.21
N GLN A 37 4.77 2.49 9.75
CA GLN A 37 3.64 2.94 10.59
C GLN A 37 2.31 2.90 9.84
N GLN A 38 2.26 3.40 8.61
CA GLN A 38 1.04 3.40 7.80
C GLN A 38 0.57 1.98 7.46
N ILE A 39 1.50 1.09 7.08
CA ILE A 39 1.21 -0.33 6.81
C ILE A 39 0.65 -1.02 8.06
N LEU A 40 1.31 -0.85 9.21
CA LEU A 40 0.86 -1.44 10.47
C LEU A 40 -0.51 -0.92 10.91
N SER A 41 -0.80 0.36 10.67
CA SER A 41 -2.14 0.93 10.92
C SER A 41 -3.21 0.24 10.06
N GLY A 42 -2.93 -0.01 8.78
CA GLY A 42 -3.83 -0.74 7.89
C GLY A 42 -4.03 -2.19 8.33
N LEU A 43 -2.94 -2.89 8.68
CA LEU A 43 -3.01 -4.27 9.17
C LEU A 43 -3.78 -4.37 10.49
N ALA A 44 -3.55 -3.45 11.44
CA ALA A 44 -4.29 -3.40 12.70
C ALA A 44 -5.80 -3.25 12.47
N TYR A 45 -6.20 -2.41 11.50
CA TYR A 45 -7.60 -2.28 11.10
C TYR A 45 -8.16 -3.60 10.55
N LEU A 46 -7.47 -4.23 9.59
CA LEU A 46 -7.94 -5.48 8.96
C LEU A 46 -8.04 -6.63 9.97
N HIS A 47 -7.03 -6.79 10.82
CA HIS A 47 -7.03 -7.79 11.89
C HIS A 47 -8.16 -7.54 12.89
N GLY A 48 -8.46 -6.28 13.21
CA GLY A 48 -9.63 -5.90 14.01
C GLY A 48 -10.98 -6.25 13.36
N LYS A 49 -11.00 -6.50 12.05
CA LYS A 49 -12.15 -6.99 11.29
C LYS A 49 -12.09 -8.50 10.98
N ALA A 50 -11.22 -9.24 11.68
CA ALA A 50 -10.98 -10.67 11.47
C ALA A 50 -10.66 -11.02 9.99
N THR A 51 -10.04 -10.08 9.27
CA THR A 51 -9.61 -10.24 7.88
C THR A 51 -8.09 -10.31 7.83
N VAL A 52 -7.54 -11.33 7.15
CA VAL A 52 -6.10 -11.47 6.90
C VAL A 52 -5.81 -10.98 5.49
N HIS A 53 -4.81 -10.12 5.34
CA HIS A 53 -4.27 -9.69 4.05
C HIS A 53 -3.14 -10.64 3.61
#